data_AF-A0A7S4NWN9-F1
#
_entry.id   AF-A0A7S4NWN9-F1
#
_cell.length_a   1.000
_cell.length_b   1.000
_cell.length_c   1.000
_cell.angle_alpha   90.00
_cell.angle_beta   90.00
_cell.angle_gamma   90.00
#
_symmetry.space_group_name_H-M   'P 1'
#
loop_
_entity.id
_entity.type
_entity.pdbx_description
1 polymer ?
#
loop_
_entity_poly.entity_id
_entity_poly.type
_entity_poly.pdbx_seq_one_letter_code
_entity_poly.pdbx_strand_id
1 'polypeptide(L)'
;MCDVDQFSFAGSTFDCPLPDCCKYLPENECGENFCDTANAKTVLKTLYTSTNGPNWKNNKNWMDTSVSVCEWYGVICSSEVSKIHLASNQLSGSIPSKLGDI
;
A
#
# COMPACT_ATOMS: atom_id res chain seq x y z
N MET A 1 16.33 -7.36 21.16
CA MET A 1 15.60 -6.21 21.74
C MET A 1 15.57 -5.16 20.66
N CYS A 2 14.40 -4.66 20.23
CA CYS A 2 14.38 -3.43 19.44
C CYS A 2 14.78 -2.33 20.42
N ASP A 3 16.07 -2.00 20.43
CA ASP A 3 16.63 -1.03 21.34
C ASP A 3 16.29 0.36 20.81
N VAL A 4 15.21 0.94 21.33
CA VAL A 4 14.72 2.25 20.94
C VAL A 4 15.61 3.40 21.43
N ASP A 5 16.64 3.11 22.24
CA ASP A 5 17.60 4.09 22.73
C ASP A 5 18.92 4.11 21.93
N GLN A 6 18.97 3.45 20.75
CA GLN A 6 20.18 3.39 19.90
C GLN A 6 20.01 3.96 18.48
N PHE A 7 18.82 4.42 18.08
CA PHE A 7 18.66 5.03 16.74
C PHE A 7 19.04 6.51 16.78
N SER A 8 20.35 6.74 16.74
CA SER A 8 20.98 8.04 16.50
C SER A 8 20.54 8.60 15.14
N PHE A 9 20.07 9.84 15.17
CA PHE A 9 19.79 10.66 13.99
C PHE A 9 21.05 10.85 13.14
N ALA A 10 21.05 10.25 11.95
CA ALA A 10 21.86 10.68 10.83
C ALA A 10 21.18 10.28 9.50
N GLY A 11 20.24 11.10 9.04
CA GLY A 11 20.00 11.29 7.60
C GLY A 11 19.62 10.08 6.74
N SER A 12 18.77 9.17 7.22
CA SER A 12 18.25 8.07 6.40
C SER A 12 16.73 8.01 6.46
N THR A 13 16.10 8.26 5.31
CA THR A 13 14.73 7.82 5.04
C THR A 13 14.70 6.31 5.18
N PHE A 14 14.00 5.79 6.20
CA PHE A 14 13.79 4.36 6.33
C PHE A 14 12.72 3.94 5.32
N ASP A 15 13.15 3.31 4.23
CA ASP A 15 12.26 2.75 3.24
C ASP A 15 11.39 1.65 3.86
N CYS A 16 10.07 1.84 3.76
CA CYS A 16 9.09 0.79 3.96
C CYS A 16 9.25 -0.24 2.83
N PRO A 17 9.17 -1.57 3.07
CA PRO A 17 8.53 -2.23 4.21
C PRO A 17 9.49 -3.08 5.04
N LEU A 18 9.38 -3.02 6.37
CA LEU A 18 9.98 -4.04 7.23
C LEU A 18 8.93 -4.72 8.13
N PRO A 19 8.87 -6.08 8.18
CA PRO A 19 7.75 -6.81 8.78
C PRO A 19 7.88 -7.11 10.28
N ASP A 20 8.71 -6.43 11.06
CA ASP A 20 9.04 -6.91 12.43
C ASP A 20 8.84 -5.91 13.57
N CYS A 21 8.46 -4.66 13.29
CA CYS A 21 8.32 -3.64 14.33
C CYS A 21 7.03 -3.79 15.17
N CYS A 22 6.00 -4.42 14.61
CA CYS A 22 4.64 -4.45 15.20
C CYS A 22 4.36 -5.71 16.05
N LYS A 23 5.26 -6.70 16.07
CA LYS A 23 4.99 -8.02 16.68
C LYS A 23 5.13 -8.05 18.20
N TYR A 24 5.79 -7.05 18.78
CA TYR A 24 6.23 -7.08 20.19
C TYR A 24 5.65 -5.96 21.06
N LEU A 25 4.65 -5.23 20.58
CA LEU A 25 3.99 -4.18 21.37
C LEU A 25 2.73 -4.76 22.05
N PRO A 26 2.49 -4.44 23.35
CA PRO A 26 1.22 -4.74 24.01
C PRO A 26 0.09 -3.96 23.32
N GLU A 27 -1.08 -4.57 23.27
CA GLU A 27 -2.19 -4.24 22.37
C GLU A 27 -2.45 -2.73 22.18
N ASN A 28 -2.45 -2.29 20.92
CA ASN A 28 -2.98 -1.03 20.38
C ASN A 28 -2.07 0.22 20.28
N GLU A 29 -0.74 0.08 20.20
CA GLU A 29 0.15 1.22 19.88
C GLU A 29 1.01 1.05 18.63
N CYS A 30 0.49 0.38 17.60
CA CYS A 30 0.80 0.81 16.23
C CYS A 30 -0.36 1.69 15.80
N GLY A 31 -0.43 2.91 16.34
CA GLY A 31 -1.52 3.85 16.07
C GLY A 31 -1.73 4.00 14.56
N GLU A 32 -2.99 4.01 14.13
CA GLU A 32 -3.40 3.90 12.71
C GLU A 32 -2.87 5.01 11.77
N ASN A 33 -2.00 5.92 12.24
CA ASN A 33 -1.53 7.08 11.48
C ASN A 33 -0.02 7.32 11.56
N PHE A 34 0.82 6.33 11.92
CA PHE A 34 2.28 6.57 12.05
C PHE A 34 3.14 6.17 10.84
N CYS A 35 2.50 5.92 9.69
CA CYS A 35 3.13 5.89 8.36
C CYS A 35 2.21 6.65 7.38
N ASP A 36 1.92 7.93 7.65
CA ASP A 36 1.08 8.79 6.78
C ASP A 36 1.88 9.39 5.60
N THR A 37 2.64 8.54 4.93
CA THR A 37 2.90 8.68 3.50
C THR A 37 1.97 7.71 2.81
N ALA A 38 1.27 8.14 1.78
CA ALA A 38 0.36 7.30 1.00
C ALA A 38 1.07 6.02 0.53
N ASN A 39 1.03 4.94 1.33
CA ASN A 39 1.61 3.67 0.91
C ASN A 39 0.79 3.23 -0.29
N ALA A 40 1.45 3.02 -1.45
CA ALA A 40 0.80 2.63 -2.68
C ALA A 40 -0.16 1.44 -2.45
N LYS A 41 0.16 0.52 -1.55
CA LYS A 41 -0.73 -0.60 -1.18
C LYS A 41 -2.04 -0.13 -0.55
N THR A 42 -2.03 0.86 0.32
CA THR A 42 -3.24 1.42 0.94
C THR A 42 -4.09 2.16 -0.09
N VAL A 43 -3.47 3.03 -0.89
CA VAL A 43 -4.18 3.78 -1.94
C VAL A 43 -4.79 2.85 -2.98
N LEU A 44 -4.05 1.82 -3.42
CA LEU A 44 -4.57 0.81 -4.34
C LEU A 44 -5.71 0.01 -3.72
N LYS A 45 -5.63 -0.38 -2.44
CA LYS A 45 -6.78 -1.01 -1.74
C LYS A 45 -8.00 -0.10 -1.72
N THR A 46 -7.82 1.19 -1.46
CA THR A 46 -8.91 2.17 -1.52
C THR A 46 -9.48 2.29 -2.93
N LEU A 47 -8.65 2.30 -3.98
CA LEU A 47 -9.11 2.28 -5.37
C LEU A 47 -9.97 1.03 -5.64
N TYR A 48 -9.52 -0.13 -5.18
CA TYR A 48 -10.25 -1.39 -5.33
C TYR A 48 -11.63 -1.33 -4.66
N THR A 49 -11.71 -0.90 -3.41
CA THR A 49 -12.99 -0.87 -2.67
C THR A 49 -13.93 0.22 -3.17
N SER A 50 -13.40 1.40 -3.54
CA SER A 50 -14.20 2.56 -3.99
C SER A 50 -14.75 2.43 -5.41
N THR A 51 -14.18 1.56 -6.24
CA THR A 51 -14.60 1.38 -7.64
C THR A 51 -15.19 0.00 -7.93
N ASN A 52 -15.72 -0.66 -6.89
CA ASN A 52 -16.40 -1.95 -6.99
C ASN A 52 -15.52 -3.09 -7.50
N GLY A 53 -14.30 -3.19 -6.95
CA GLY A 53 -13.25 -4.18 -7.25
C GLY A 53 -13.69 -5.63 -7.49
N PRO A 54 -14.62 -6.19 -6.67
CA PRO A 54 -15.11 -7.55 -6.88
C PRO A 54 -15.80 -7.77 -8.24
N ASN A 55 -16.31 -6.70 -8.87
CA ASN A 55 -17.01 -6.74 -10.14
C ASN A 55 -16.17 -6.23 -11.33
N TRP A 56 -14.88 -5.94 -11.10
CA TRP A 56 -13.99 -5.62 -12.22
C TRP A 56 -13.85 -6.82 -13.15
N LYS A 57 -13.62 -6.55 -14.44
CA LYS A 57 -13.44 -7.61 -15.44
C LYS A 57 -12.22 -8.50 -15.13
N ASN A 58 -11.16 -7.90 -14.59
CA ASN A 58 -9.98 -8.59 -14.11
C ASN A 58 -9.46 -7.90 -12.84
N ASN A 59 -9.55 -8.61 -11.73
CA ASN A 59 -9.07 -8.21 -10.41
C ASN A 59 -7.99 -9.18 -9.88
N LYS A 60 -7.28 -9.88 -10.76
CA LYS A 60 -6.27 -10.85 -10.35
C LYS A 60 -5.26 -10.23 -9.37
N ASN A 61 -5.02 -10.94 -8.28
CA ASN A 61 -4.10 -10.61 -7.18
C ASN A 61 -4.47 -9.35 -6.36
N TRP A 62 -5.50 -8.59 -6.74
CA TRP A 62 -5.97 -7.47 -5.93
C TRP A 62 -6.45 -7.98 -4.57
N MET A 63 -6.10 -7.25 -3.49
CA MET A 63 -6.34 -7.62 -2.09
C MET A 63 -5.55 -8.84 -1.57
N ASP A 64 -4.76 -9.52 -2.41
CA ASP A 64 -3.87 -10.58 -1.94
C ASP A 64 -2.69 -9.97 -1.18
N THR A 65 -2.58 -10.34 0.09
CA THR A 65 -1.53 -9.84 1.00
C THR A 65 -0.23 -10.62 0.87
N SER A 66 -0.24 -11.80 0.24
CA SER A 66 0.91 -12.68 0.07
C SER A 66 1.82 -12.31 -1.11
N VAL A 67 1.33 -11.48 -2.02
CA VAL A 67 2.06 -11.02 -3.23
C VAL A 67 2.33 -9.52 -3.20
N SER A 68 3.32 -9.10 -3.99
CA SER A 68 3.62 -7.67 -4.17
C SER A 68 2.50 -6.95 -4.90
N VAL A 69 2.30 -5.65 -4.63
CA VAL A 69 1.35 -4.81 -5.40
C VAL A 69 1.72 -4.73 -6.88
N CYS A 70 3.00 -4.93 -7.20
CA CYS A 70 3.50 -4.98 -8.56
C CYS A 70 3.04 -6.22 -9.34
N GLU A 71 2.52 -7.23 -8.63
CA GLU A 71 1.92 -8.42 -9.24
C GLU A 71 0.41 -8.27 -9.43
N TRP A 72 -0.17 -7.14 -9.01
CA TRP A 72 -1.59 -6.88 -9.20
C TRP A 72 -1.88 -6.55 -10.65
N TYR A 73 -3.00 -7.05 -11.16
CA TYR A 73 -3.37 -6.80 -12.54
C TYR A 73 -3.48 -5.30 -12.84
N GLY A 74 -2.77 -4.85 -13.88
CA GLY A 74 -2.76 -3.46 -14.32
C GLY A 74 -1.80 -2.54 -13.55
N VAL A 75 -1.16 -3.00 -12.48
CA VAL A 75 -0.13 -2.23 -11.77
C VAL A 75 1.22 -2.49 -12.43
N ILE A 76 1.94 -1.42 -12.75
CA ILE A 76 3.27 -1.48 -13.37
C ILE A 76 4.25 -0.79 -12.43
N CYS A 77 5.24 -1.54 -11.96
CA CYS A 77 6.30 -1.02 -11.12
C CYS A 77 7.62 -0.89 -11.89
N SER A 78 8.43 0.10 -11.50
CA SER A 78 9.86 0.13 -11.83
C SER A 78 10.66 -0.19 -10.56
N SER A 79 10.93 0.82 -9.72
CA SER A 79 11.32 0.64 -8.32
C SER A 79 10.12 0.69 -7.39
N GLU A 80 9.15 1.55 -7.72
CA GLU A 80 7.86 1.74 -7.06
C GLU A 80 6.74 1.69 -8.11
N VAL A 81 5.49 1.84 -7.67
CA VAL A 81 4.33 1.92 -8.59
C VAL A 81 4.55 3.11 -9.52
N SER A 82 4.56 2.85 -10.83
CA SER A 82 4.84 3.87 -11.84
C SER A 82 3.62 4.17 -12.70
N LYS A 83 2.78 3.17 -12.94
CA LYS A 83 1.57 3.28 -13.76
C LYS A 83 0.51 2.31 -13.30
N ILE A 84 -0.74 2.70 -13.49
CA ILE A 84 -1.91 1.86 -13.28
C ILE A 84 -2.73 1.88 -14.56
N HIS A 85 -2.91 0.72 -15.17
CA HIS A 85 -3.64 0.54 -16.40
C HIS A 85 -4.83 -0.39 -16.17
N LEU A 86 -5.98 0.22 -15.88
CA LEU A 86 -7.26 -0.47 -15.67
C LEU A 86 -8.33 -0.02 -16.68
N ALA A 87 -7.90 0.46 -17.85
CA ALA A 87 -8.81 0.89 -18.90
C ALA A 87 -9.74 -0.26 -19.30
N SER A 88 -11.02 0.06 -19.53
CA SER A 88 -12.05 -0.91 -19.89
C SER A 88 -12.21 -2.09 -18.89
N ASN A 89 -11.82 -1.91 -17.62
CA ASN A 89 -11.91 -2.95 -16.59
C ASN A 89 -13.20 -2.88 -15.73
N GLN A 90 -14.22 -2.14 -16.19
CA GLN A 90 -15.53 -1.99 -15.52
C GLN A 90 -15.47 -1.37 -14.11
N LEU A 91 -14.60 -0.38 -13.91
CA LEU A 91 -14.56 0.38 -12.67
C LEU A 91 -15.87 1.15 -12.50
N SER A 92 -16.48 1.05 -11.32
CA SER A 92 -17.73 1.72 -11.02
C SER A 92 -17.68 2.31 -9.62
N GLY A 93 -17.81 3.64 -9.52
CA GLY A 93 -17.71 4.38 -8.26
C GLY A 93 -16.82 5.61 -8.41
N SER A 94 -16.10 5.97 -7.35
CA SER A 94 -15.25 7.16 -7.32
C SER A 94 -13.76 6.79 -7.39
N ILE A 95 -12.98 7.56 -8.15
CA ILE A 95 -11.53 7.42 -8.15
C ILE A 95 -10.96 8.18 -6.94
N PRO A 96 -10.17 7.54 -6.07
CA PRO A 96 -9.57 8.22 -4.91
C PRO A 96 -8.55 9.26 -5.36
N SER A 97 -8.59 10.46 -4.76
CA SER A 97 -7.67 11.57 -5.10
C SER A 97 -6.21 11.25 -4.79
N LYS A 98 -5.96 10.46 -3.73
CA LYS A 98 -4.62 10.01 -3.32
C LYS A 98 -3.91 9.14 -4.34
N LEU A 99 -4.58 8.73 -5.43
CA LEU A 99 -3.94 8.02 -6.54
C LEU A 99 -2.91 8.88 -7.29
N GLY A 100 -2.99 10.21 -7.17
CA GLY A 100 -1.98 11.11 -7.72
C GLY A 100 -0.72 11.25 -6.85
N ASP A 101 -0.76 10.74 -5.62
CA ASP A 101 0.31 10.89 -4.62
C ASP A 101 1.21 9.64 -4.51
N ILE A 102 0.98 8.64 -5.37
CA ILE A 102 1.70 7.34 -5.39
C ILE A 102 2.63 7.20 -6.58
#